data_AF-A0A837R820-F1
#
_entry.id   AF-A0A837R820-F1
#
_cell.length_a   1.000
_cell.length_b   1.000
_cell.length_c   1.000
_cell.angle_alpha   90.00
_cell.angle_beta   90.00
_cell.angle_gamma   90.00
#
_symmetry.space_group_name_H-M   'P 1'
#
loop_
_entity.id
_entity.type
_entity.pdbx_description
1 polymer ?
#
loop_
_entity_poly.entity_id
_entity_poly.type
_entity_poly.pdbx_seq_one_letter_code
_entity_poly.pdbx_strand_id
1 'polypeptide(L)'
;MKFYRKQPIEAEQFDGSQTSLFGYEVIPDSLLDALTGEPAYYSILIDDFEPEPDDFTDDNEVSFEIGDWIVNEADEIKVMADEEFKQQYAELPVIPKNVAERIITGHSLNDLIPTLGGIYRAMIQTVVYGYQKGDIGDWIVNHGDVFARAWLDGYVVEEEK
;
A
#
# COMPACT_ATOMS: atom_id res chain seq x y z
N MET A 1 -3.59 -8.74 -4.83
CA MET A 1 -4.06 -7.55 -4.10
C MET A 1 -3.08 -7.12 -2.99
N LYS A 2 -2.41 -5.97 -3.19
CA LYS A 2 -1.59 -5.28 -2.18
C LYS A 2 -2.32 -3.98 -1.81
N PHE A 3 -2.45 -3.68 -0.52
CA PHE A 3 -3.22 -2.53 -0.03
C PHE A 3 -2.30 -1.52 0.66
N TYR A 4 -2.32 -0.27 0.20
CA TYR A 4 -1.55 0.84 0.77
C TYR A 4 -2.47 1.75 1.60
N ARG A 5 -2.12 2.03 2.86
CA ARG A 5 -2.84 2.99 3.71
C ARG A 5 -1.86 3.90 4.44
N LYS A 6 -1.56 5.05 3.85
CA LYS A 6 -0.91 6.18 4.54
C LYS A 6 -2.01 7.20 4.80
N GLN A 7 -2.25 7.69 6.01
CA GLN A 7 -3.26 8.76 6.13
C GLN A 7 -2.74 10.01 5.38
N PRO A 8 -3.44 10.55 4.36
CA PRO A 8 -4.82 10.29 3.91
C PRO A 8 -4.97 9.67 2.48
N ILE A 9 -4.04 8.84 2.02
CA ILE A 9 -3.97 8.22 0.70
C ILE A 9 -4.30 6.72 0.78
N GLU A 10 -5.29 6.30 0.00
CA GLU A 10 -5.61 4.89 -0.23
C GLU A 10 -5.19 4.52 -1.65
N ALA A 11 -4.49 3.40 -1.86
CA ALA A 11 -4.09 2.98 -3.21
C ALA A 11 -4.20 1.47 -3.42
N GLU A 12 -4.63 1.08 -4.62
CA GLU A 12 -4.80 -0.29 -5.07
C GLU A 12 -4.12 -0.50 -6.42
N GLN A 13 -3.34 -1.58 -6.56
CA GLN A 13 -2.77 -1.99 -7.84
C GLN A 13 -3.77 -2.87 -8.61
N PHE A 14 -4.06 -2.51 -9.85
CA PHE A 14 -4.94 -3.28 -10.71
C PHE A 14 -4.20 -4.47 -11.32
N ASP A 15 -4.68 -5.69 -11.04
CA ASP A 15 -4.07 -6.94 -11.50
C ASP A 15 -4.90 -7.63 -12.60
N GLY A 16 -5.92 -6.95 -13.12
CA GLY A 16 -6.81 -7.45 -14.18
C GLY A 16 -7.94 -8.35 -13.65
N SER A 17 -7.90 -8.77 -12.38
CA SER A 17 -8.93 -9.63 -11.79
C SER A 17 -10.03 -8.87 -11.07
N GLN A 18 -9.81 -7.60 -10.76
CA GLN A 18 -10.78 -6.79 -10.02
C GLN A 18 -11.95 -6.35 -10.90
N THR A 19 -13.16 -6.53 -10.38
CA THR A 19 -14.40 -6.04 -11.01
C THR A 19 -14.84 -4.68 -10.45
N SER A 20 -14.22 -4.22 -9.37
CA SER A 20 -14.48 -2.91 -8.77
C SER A 20 -13.24 -2.38 -8.06
N LEU A 21 -13.04 -1.05 -8.12
CA LEU A 21 -11.96 -0.32 -7.45
C LEU A 21 -12.58 0.87 -6.70
N PHE A 22 -12.35 0.98 -5.40
CA PHE A 22 -12.90 2.05 -4.54
C PHE A 22 -14.43 2.24 -4.62
N GLY A 23 -15.17 1.20 -4.99
CA GLY A 23 -16.63 1.25 -5.15
C GLY A 23 -17.12 1.56 -6.57
N TYR A 24 -16.20 1.88 -7.50
CA TYR A 24 -16.51 2.07 -8.92
C TYR A 24 -16.42 0.74 -9.67
N GLU A 25 -17.28 0.54 -10.67
CA GLU A 25 -17.27 -0.65 -11.54
C GLU A 25 -16.15 -0.53 -12.57
N VAL A 26 -15.40 -1.61 -12.76
CA VAL A 26 -14.33 -1.68 -13.77
C VAL A 26 -14.91 -2.13 -15.10
N ILE A 27 -14.75 -1.31 -16.12
CA ILE A 27 -15.24 -1.53 -17.48
C ILE A 27 -14.04 -1.90 -18.37
N PRO A 28 -14.00 -3.10 -18.96
CA PRO A 28 -12.97 -3.46 -19.92
C PRO A 28 -13.20 -2.79 -21.27
N ASP A 29 -12.16 -2.23 -21.88
CA ASP A 29 -12.23 -1.67 -23.23
C ASP A 29 -12.37 -2.78 -24.29
N SER A 30 -12.94 -2.43 -25.43
CA SER A 30 -13.08 -3.28 -26.61
C SER A 30 -11.75 -3.54 -27.33
N LEU A 31 -10.73 -2.72 -27.08
CA LEU A 31 -9.40 -2.91 -27.66
C LEU A 31 -8.67 -4.03 -26.90
N LEU A 32 -8.37 -5.11 -27.61
CA LEU A 32 -7.67 -6.26 -27.05
C LEU A 32 -6.16 -6.18 -27.34
N ASP A 33 -5.36 -6.53 -26.34
CA ASP A 33 -3.93 -6.76 -26.51
C ASP A 33 -3.73 -7.99 -27.42
N ALA A 34 -2.91 -7.82 -28.47
CA ALA A 34 -2.73 -8.83 -29.50
C ALA A 34 -1.94 -10.07 -29.02
N LEU A 35 -1.23 -9.98 -27.90
CA LEU A 35 -0.40 -11.02 -27.31
C LEU A 35 -1.15 -11.81 -26.23
N THR A 36 -1.94 -11.14 -25.38
CA THR A 36 -2.67 -11.78 -24.28
C THR A 36 -4.11 -12.13 -24.64
N GLY A 37 -4.73 -11.38 -25.58
CA GLY A 37 -6.16 -11.49 -25.89
C GLY A 37 -7.07 -10.89 -24.81
N GLU A 38 -6.49 -10.21 -23.82
CA GLU A 38 -7.18 -9.48 -22.77
C GLU A 38 -7.41 -8.01 -23.19
N PRO A 39 -8.35 -7.28 -22.56
CA PRO A 39 -8.49 -5.85 -22.76
C PRO A 39 -7.15 -5.14 -22.53
N ALA A 40 -6.75 -4.28 -23.47
CA ALA A 40 -5.53 -3.48 -23.34
C ALA A 40 -5.71 -2.35 -22.30
N TYR A 41 -6.94 -1.84 -22.20
CA TYR A 41 -7.31 -0.78 -21.27
C TYR A 41 -8.55 -1.17 -20.48
N TYR A 42 -8.63 -0.62 -19.29
CA TYR A 42 -9.77 -0.69 -18.40
C TYR A 42 -10.12 0.71 -17.95
N SER A 43 -11.38 0.95 -17.60
CA SER A 43 -11.82 2.24 -17.09
C SER A 43 -12.75 2.13 -15.89
N ILE A 44 -12.81 3.21 -15.12
CA ILE A 44 -13.83 3.44 -14.10
C ILE A 44 -14.53 4.77 -14.40
N LEU A 45 -15.83 4.83 -14.12
CA LEU A 45 -16.62 6.06 -14.19
C LEU A 45 -16.76 6.64 -12.80
N ILE A 46 -16.24 7.84 -12.56
CA ILE A 46 -16.16 8.44 -11.22
C ILE A 46 -17.45 9.18 -10.84
N ASP A 47 -18.35 9.42 -11.80
CA ASP A 47 -19.64 10.06 -11.57
C ASP A 47 -20.76 9.34 -12.34
N ASP A 48 -21.86 9.03 -11.65
CA ASP A 48 -23.06 8.36 -12.19
C ASP A 48 -23.99 9.35 -12.94
N PHE A 49 -23.50 10.51 -13.38
CA PHE A 49 -24.34 11.53 -13.98
C PHE A 49 -24.61 11.26 -15.46
N GLU A 50 -25.84 11.55 -15.89
CA GLU A 50 -26.39 11.24 -17.22
C GLU A 50 -25.39 11.51 -18.36
N PRO A 51 -25.32 10.64 -19.39
CA PRO A 51 -24.40 10.82 -20.51
C PRO A 51 -24.65 12.19 -21.14
N GLU A 52 -23.64 13.05 -21.11
CA GLU A 52 -23.66 14.27 -21.91
C GLU A 52 -23.68 13.88 -23.39
N PRO A 53 -24.35 14.68 -24.25
CA PRO A 53 -24.60 14.29 -25.64
C PRO A 53 -23.28 14.07 -26.42
N ASP A 54 -23.02 12.81 -26.78
CA ASP A 54 -22.18 12.15 -27.83
C ASP A 54 -20.90 12.82 -28.40
N ASP A 55 -20.55 14.05 -28.03
CA ASP A 55 -19.49 14.87 -28.66
C ASP A 55 -18.54 15.49 -27.61
N PHE A 56 -18.69 15.12 -26.34
CA PHE A 56 -17.76 15.45 -25.26
C PHE A 56 -17.09 14.16 -24.79
N THR A 57 -15.75 14.18 -24.67
CA THR A 57 -15.02 13.15 -23.91
C THR A 57 -15.56 13.15 -22.50
N ASP A 58 -16.12 12.03 -22.02
CA ASP A 58 -16.53 11.86 -20.63
C ASP A 58 -15.32 12.23 -19.75
N ASP A 59 -15.37 13.42 -19.16
CA ASP A 59 -14.27 14.01 -18.38
C ASP A 59 -14.08 13.31 -17.03
N ASN A 60 -14.97 12.36 -16.73
CA ASN A 60 -15.01 11.58 -15.51
C ASN A 60 -14.68 10.09 -15.74
N GLU A 61 -14.27 9.70 -16.96
CA GLU A 61 -13.73 8.37 -17.25
C GLU A 61 -12.23 8.33 -16.96
N VAL A 62 -11.83 7.42 -16.07
CA VAL A 62 -10.41 7.20 -15.74
C VAL A 62 -9.98 5.87 -16.31
N SER A 63 -9.07 5.91 -17.29
CA SER A 63 -8.50 4.74 -17.97
C SER A 63 -7.14 4.33 -17.39
N PHE A 64 -6.89 3.03 -17.32
CA PHE A 64 -5.69 2.42 -16.74
C PHE A 64 -5.38 1.04 -17.35
N GLU A 65 -4.15 0.58 -17.20
CA GLU A 65 -3.66 -0.72 -17.68
C GLU A 65 -3.43 -1.71 -16.52
N ILE A 66 -3.24 -3.00 -16.85
CA ILE A 66 -2.84 -4.01 -15.86
C ILE A 66 -1.46 -3.65 -15.31
N GLY A 67 -1.36 -3.52 -13.98
CA GLY A 67 -0.14 -3.17 -13.26
C GLY A 67 -0.11 -1.73 -12.74
N ASP A 68 -1.02 -0.87 -13.21
CA ASP A 68 -1.14 0.50 -12.73
C ASP A 68 -1.71 0.56 -11.30
N TRP A 69 -1.36 1.66 -10.62
CA TRP A 69 -1.87 1.99 -9.29
C TRP A 69 -2.97 3.02 -9.39
N ILE A 70 -4.12 2.70 -8.80
CA ILE A 70 -5.25 3.59 -8.64
C ILE A 70 -5.18 4.15 -7.22
N VAL A 71 -5.00 5.47 -7.13
CA VAL A 71 -4.76 6.20 -5.89
C VAL A 71 -5.95 7.11 -5.61
N ASN A 72 -6.60 6.93 -4.47
CA ASN A 72 -7.61 7.83 -3.95
C ASN A 72 -6.94 8.81 -2.96
N GLU A 73 -6.81 10.07 -3.39
CA GLU A 73 -6.27 11.16 -2.59
C GLU A 73 -7.31 12.29 -2.50
N ALA A 74 -7.87 12.52 -1.31
CA ALA A 74 -8.81 13.62 -1.06
C ALA A 74 -10.02 13.64 -2.03
N ASP A 75 -10.61 12.47 -2.28
CA ASP A 75 -11.74 12.27 -3.21
C ASP A 75 -11.40 12.50 -4.70
N GLU A 76 -10.11 12.56 -5.05
CA GLU A 76 -9.61 12.56 -6.42
C GLU A 76 -8.94 11.21 -6.71
N ILE A 77 -9.43 10.48 -7.71
CA ILE A 77 -8.81 9.25 -8.17
C ILE A 77 -7.74 9.57 -9.21
N LYS A 78 -6.53 9.07 -8.99
CA LYS A 78 -5.38 9.22 -9.89
C LYS A 78 -4.86 7.85 -10.30
N VAL A 79 -4.45 7.74 -11.56
CA VAL A 79 -3.74 6.57 -12.08
C VAL A 79 -2.26 6.89 -12.14
N MET A 80 -1.44 5.95 -11.69
CA MET A 80 0.01 6.07 -11.71
C MET A 80 0.62 4.76 -12.18
N ALA A 81 1.64 4.84 -13.03
CA ALA A 81 2.43 3.66 -13.37
C ALA A 81 3.15 3.11 -12.13
N ASP A 82 3.47 1.82 -12.10
CA ASP A 82 4.17 1.19 -10.97
C ASP A 82 5.50 1.89 -10.61
N GLU A 83 6.26 2.34 -11.61
CA GLU A 83 7.50 3.09 -11.39
C GLU A 83 7.25 4.47 -10.76
N GLU A 84 6.23 5.20 -11.23
CA GLU A 84 5.86 6.52 -10.71
C GLU A 84 5.29 6.42 -9.29
N PHE A 85 4.42 5.42 -9.05
CA PHE A 85 3.89 5.13 -7.74
C PHE A 85 5.01 4.81 -6.75
N LYS A 86 5.98 3.97 -7.12
CA LYS A 86 7.15 3.67 -6.27
C LYS A 86 8.06 4.86 -6.04
N GLN A 87 8.19 5.75 -7.03
CA GLN A 87 8.97 6.98 -6.92
C GLN A 87 8.33 7.98 -5.94
N GLN A 88 7.00 8.11 -5.98
CA GLN A 88 6.24 9.02 -5.14
C GLN A 88 5.96 8.44 -3.74
N TYR A 89 5.68 7.15 -3.70
CA TYR A 89 5.38 6.35 -2.52
C TYR A 89 6.45 5.27 -2.40
N ALA A 90 7.56 5.63 -1.74
CA ALA A 90 8.67 4.72 -1.51
C ALA A 90 8.18 3.34 -1.04
N GLU A 91 8.63 2.26 -1.68
CA GLU A 91 8.21 0.89 -1.37
C GLU A 91 8.20 0.66 0.15
N LEU A 92 7.11 0.07 0.65
CA LEU A 92 6.96 -0.20 2.07
C LEU A 92 8.07 -1.15 2.52
N PRO A 93 8.69 -0.88 3.68
CA PRO A 93 9.69 -1.77 4.22
C PRO A 93 9.11 -3.17 4.45
N VAL A 94 9.84 -4.17 4.00
CA VAL A 94 9.57 -5.58 4.31
C VAL A 94 10.20 -5.88 5.67
N ILE A 95 9.40 -6.37 6.62
CA ILE A 95 9.85 -6.64 8.00
C ILE A 95 9.53 -8.07 8.44
N PRO A 96 10.32 -8.64 9.37
CA PRO A 96 10.02 -9.92 9.97
C PRO A 96 8.70 -9.94 10.76
N LYS A 97 8.04 -11.10 10.80
CA LYS A 97 6.77 -11.32 11.50
C LYS A 97 6.81 -10.94 12.99
N ASN A 98 7.89 -11.27 13.69
CA ASN A 98 8.06 -10.92 15.11
C ASN A 98 8.15 -9.39 15.34
N VAL A 99 8.67 -8.63 14.37
CA VAL A 99 8.70 -7.17 14.41
C VAL A 99 7.30 -6.61 14.11
N ALA A 100 6.60 -7.18 13.12
CA ALA A 100 5.22 -6.82 12.78
C ALA A 100 4.25 -7.00 13.97
N GLU A 101 4.31 -8.16 14.63
CA GLU A 101 3.53 -8.44 15.85
C GLU A 101 3.79 -7.41 16.95
N ARG A 102 5.03 -6.91 17.05
CA ARG A 102 5.41 -5.88 18.01
C ARG A 102 4.84 -4.51 17.65
N ILE A 103 4.81 -4.15 16.37
CA ILE A 103 4.17 -2.92 15.88
C ILE A 103 2.64 -2.99 16.10
N ILE A 104 1.99 -4.12 15.78
CA ILE A 104 0.55 -4.35 16.01
C ILE A 104 0.20 -4.24 17.48
N THR A 105 0.94 -4.95 18.35
CA THR A 105 0.75 -4.89 19.80
C THR A 105 0.96 -3.47 20.31
N GLY A 106 1.92 -2.74 19.73
CA GLY A 106 2.21 -1.37 20.09
C GLY A 106 1.13 -0.36 19.71
N HIS A 107 0.52 -0.49 18.54
CA HIS A 107 -0.60 0.34 18.10
C HIS A 107 -1.91 -0.01 18.83
N SER A 108 -2.13 -1.28 19.16
CA SER A 108 -3.35 -1.74 19.84
C SER A 108 -3.40 -1.37 21.34
N LEU A 109 -2.25 -1.13 21.98
CA LEU A 109 -2.13 -0.87 23.42
C LEU A 109 -2.13 0.62 23.78
N ASN A 110 -2.86 1.45 23.04
CA ASN A 110 -2.91 2.90 23.23
C ASN A 110 -3.40 3.39 24.62
N ASP A 111 -3.61 2.50 25.60
CA ASP A 111 -4.18 2.85 26.91
C ASP A 111 -3.50 2.27 28.17
N LEU A 112 -2.41 1.49 28.09
CA LEU A 112 -1.64 1.17 29.30
C LEU A 112 -0.18 0.83 28.98
N ILE A 113 0.72 1.74 29.39
CA ILE A 113 2.20 1.71 29.30
C ILE A 113 2.72 2.33 27.99
N PRO A 114 3.63 3.34 28.04
CA PRO A 114 4.12 3.99 26.84
C PRO A 114 4.80 2.97 25.95
N THR A 115 4.18 2.66 24.81
CA THR A 115 4.63 1.72 23.78
C THR A 115 6.07 2.01 23.32
N LEU A 116 6.42 3.30 23.26
CA LEU A 116 7.79 3.79 23.06
C LEU A 116 8.74 3.20 24.09
N GLY A 117 8.34 3.09 25.36
CA GLY A 117 9.12 2.48 26.43
C GLY A 117 9.36 0.98 26.26
N GLY A 118 8.44 0.24 25.62
CA GLY A 118 8.61 -1.19 25.33
C GLY A 118 9.63 -1.47 24.21
N ILE A 119 9.62 -0.63 23.17
CA ILE A 119 10.60 -0.67 22.07
C ILE A 119 11.95 -0.14 22.55
N TYR A 120 11.95 0.96 23.29
CA TYR A 120 13.15 1.53 23.91
C TYR A 120 13.78 0.55 24.91
N ARG A 121 12.97 -0.16 25.70
CA ARG A 121 13.46 -1.23 26.58
C ARG A 121 14.08 -2.37 25.80
N ALA A 122 13.47 -2.82 24.68
CA ALA A 122 14.05 -3.88 23.86
C ALA A 122 15.42 -3.44 23.29
N MET A 123 15.51 -2.24 22.70
CA MET A 123 16.77 -1.69 22.19
C MET A 123 17.83 -1.52 23.29
N ILE A 124 17.47 -0.92 24.43
CA ILE A 124 18.37 -0.74 25.58
C ILE A 124 18.80 -2.10 26.12
N GLN A 125 17.90 -3.08 26.21
CA GLN A 125 18.26 -4.41 26.71
C GLN A 125 19.26 -5.10 25.80
N THR A 126 19.10 -5.01 24.48
CA THR A 126 20.08 -5.53 23.52
C THR A 126 21.43 -4.84 23.65
N VAL A 127 21.45 -3.51 23.75
CA VAL A 127 22.69 -2.72 23.86
C VAL A 127 23.39 -2.92 25.22
N VAL A 128 22.64 -3.08 26.31
CA VAL A 128 23.18 -3.12 27.70
C VAL A 128 23.49 -4.54 28.16
N TYR A 129 22.65 -5.53 27.86
CA TYR A 129 22.80 -6.90 28.39
C TYR A 129 23.38 -7.90 27.39
N GLY A 130 23.67 -7.45 26.16
CA GLY A 130 24.35 -8.25 25.14
C GLY A 130 23.40 -8.94 24.18
N TYR A 131 23.89 -9.06 22.94
CA TYR A 131 23.18 -9.55 21.77
C TYR A 131 22.72 -11.00 21.91
N GLN A 132 21.41 -11.24 21.73
CA GLN A 132 20.89 -12.54 21.32
C GLN A 132 20.51 -12.44 19.85
N LYS A 133 21.25 -13.17 18.99
CA LYS A 133 21.01 -13.20 17.55
C LYS A 133 19.57 -13.67 17.28
N GLY A 134 18.79 -12.85 16.60
CA GLY A 134 17.37 -13.12 16.30
C GLY A 134 16.37 -12.49 17.28
N ASP A 135 16.84 -11.73 18.27
CA ASP A 135 15.97 -10.90 19.10
C ASP A 135 15.46 -9.68 18.31
N ILE A 136 14.22 -9.28 18.60
CA ILE A 136 13.54 -8.14 17.96
C ILE A 136 14.35 -6.86 18.19
N GLY A 137 14.96 -6.70 19.36
CA GLY A 137 15.81 -5.55 19.67
C GLY A 137 17.07 -5.47 18.80
N ASP A 138 17.68 -6.61 18.46
CA ASP A 138 18.82 -6.68 17.53
C ASP A 138 18.42 -6.28 16.11
N TRP A 139 17.27 -6.78 15.64
CA TRP A 139 16.77 -6.40 14.32
C TRP A 139 16.46 -4.90 14.24
N ILE A 140 15.77 -4.34 15.24
CA ILE A 140 15.40 -2.91 15.28
C ILE A 140 16.65 -2.02 15.31
N VAL A 141 17.68 -2.37 16.09
CA VAL A 141 18.92 -1.59 16.17
C VAL A 141 19.68 -1.59 14.84
N ASN A 142 19.71 -2.73 14.12
CA ASN A 142 20.42 -2.85 12.84
C ASN A 142 19.61 -2.35 11.63
N HIS A 143 18.30 -2.17 11.77
CA HIS A 143 17.38 -1.76 10.70
C HIS A 143 16.51 -0.57 11.14
N GLY A 144 17.10 0.38 11.86
CA GLY A 144 16.35 1.47 12.50
C GLY A 144 15.60 2.38 11.52
N ASP A 145 16.14 2.61 10.35
CA ASP A 145 15.51 3.32 9.24
C ASP A 145 14.33 2.55 8.65
N VAL A 146 14.51 1.24 8.41
CA VAL A 146 13.44 0.33 7.94
C VAL A 146 12.32 0.24 8.98
N PHE A 147 12.66 0.14 10.26
CA PHE A 147 11.71 0.13 11.36
C PHE A 147 10.94 1.45 11.48
N ALA A 148 11.62 2.59 11.36
CA ALA A 148 10.98 3.90 11.41
C ALA A 148 9.99 4.08 10.26
N ARG A 149 10.38 3.66 9.04
CA ARG A 149 9.46 3.62 7.90
C ARG A 149 8.32 2.63 8.13
N ALA A 150 8.58 1.45 8.70
CA ALA A 150 7.53 0.46 8.99
C ALA A 150 6.49 1.00 9.97
N TRP A 151 6.96 1.76 10.96
CA TRP A 151 6.13 2.40 11.97
C TRP A 151 5.29 3.56 11.41
N LEU A 152 5.86 4.39 10.54
CA LEU A 152 5.22 5.62 10.05
C LEU A 152 4.45 5.43 8.74
N ASP A 153 5.04 4.69 7.81
CA ASP A 153 4.52 4.49 6.45
C ASP A 153 3.72 3.18 6.32
N GLY A 154 3.88 2.24 7.26
CA GLY A 154 3.37 0.87 7.15
C GLY A 154 4.42 -0.11 6.61
N TYR A 155 4.09 -1.41 6.53
CA TYR A 155 5.06 -2.46 6.18
C TYR A 155 4.43 -3.66 5.49
N VAL A 156 5.27 -4.48 4.85
CA VAL A 156 4.94 -5.82 4.35
C VAL A 156 5.63 -6.86 5.25
N VAL A 157 4.97 -7.98 5.56
CA VAL A 157 5.58 -9.04 6.38
C VAL A 157 6.27 -10.06 5.48
N GLU A 158 7.50 -10.45 5.81
CA GLU A 158 8.18 -11.56 5.13
C GLU A 158 7.35 -12.85 5.22
N GLU A 159 7.04 -13.48 4.09
CA GLU A 159 6.44 -14.82 4.06
C GLU A 159 7.46 -15.84 4.58
N GLU A 160 7.06 -16.70 5.52
CA GLU A 160 7.89 -17.81 5.98
C GLU A 160 8.12 -18.78 4.81
N LYS A 161 9.37 -18.89 4.37
CA LYS A 161 9.83 -19.92 3.41
C LYS A 161 9.90 -21.31 4.05
#